data_AF-A0A953X193-F1
#
_entry.id   AF-A0A953X193-F1
#
_cell.length_a   1.000
_cell.length_b   1.000
_cell.length_c   1.000
_cell.angle_alpha   90.00
_cell.angle_beta   90.00
_cell.angle_gamma   90.00
#
_symmetry.space_group_name_H-M   'P 1'
#
loop_
_entity.id
_entity.type
_entity.pdbx_description
1 polymer ?
#
loop_
_entity_poly.entity_id
_entity_poly.type
_entity_poly.pdbx_seq_one_letter_code
_entity_poly.pdbx_strand_id
1 'polypeptide(L)'
;GFEPLFIILDENDNIAHSEMTFGDSFVMIGNEWSEDHRSPKNLGAKNTQTVHVQLAEGEDIDAHCERARAAGAEILQECDTQFYGDRTYRARDPEGHIWTFAVTVEMKTAEEWDAASGGAMRTVTSL
;
A
#
# COMPACT_ATOMS: atom_id res chain seq x y z
N GLY A 1 14.73 -3.46 -2.49
CA GLY A 1 13.34 -3.03 -2.23
C GLY A 1 12.51 -3.69 -3.30
N PHE A 2 11.54 -3.00 -3.89
CA PHE A 2 11.15 -3.34 -5.26
C PHE A 2 12.35 -3.12 -6.18
N GLU A 3 12.61 -4.04 -7.10
CA GLU A 3 13.66 -3.93 -8.11
C GLU A 3 13.02 -3.88 -9.50
N PRO A 4 13.53 -3.09 -10.45
CA PRO A 4 13.02 -3.09 -11.81
C PRO A 4 13.12 -4.48 -12.44
N LEU A 5 12.00 -5.00 -12.95
CA LEU A 5 11.98 -6.24 -13.72
C LEU A 5 12.32 -5.96 -15.18
N PHE A 6 11.58 -5.04 -15.80
CA PHE A 6 11.92 -4.44 -17.09
C PHE A 6 11.22 -3.10 -17.28
N ILE A 7 11.74 -2.31 -18.23
CA ILE A 7 11.17 -1.04 -18.67
C ILE A 7 11.10 -1.07 -20.19
N ILE A 8 9.96 -0.68 -20.75
CA ILE A 8 9.79 -0.43 -22.19
C ILE A 8 9.79 1.08 -22.39
N LEU A 9 10.63 1.57 -23.29
CA LEU A 9 10.70 2.98 -23.66
C LEU A 9 10.01 3.22 -25.01
N ASP A 10 9.46 4.42 -25.20
CA ASP A 10 8.97 4.89 -26.49
C ASP A 10 10.14 5.39 -27.40
N GLU A 11 9.81 5.87 -28.59
CA GLU A 11 10.79 6.41 -29.56
C GLU A 11 11.54 7.66 -29.10
N ASN A 12 11.12 8.28 -27.99
CA ASN A 12 11.71 9.47 -27.39
C ASN A 12 12.35 9.17 -26.02
N ASP A 13 12.60 7.90 -25.71
CA ASP A 13 13.16 7.42 -24.43
C ASP A 13 12.27 7.68 -23.18
N ASN A 14 10.96 7.93 -23.35
CA ASN A 14 10.04 8.00 -22.21
C ASN A 14 9.58 6.60 -21.79
N ILE A 15 9.24 6.42 -20.50
CA ILE A 15 8.66 5.17 -20.00
C ILE A 15 7.28 4.94 -20.64
N ALA A 16 7.18 3.90 -21.48
CA ALA A 16 5.94 3.41 -22.05
C ALA A 16 5.28 2.33 -21.16
N HIS A 17 6.09 1.49 -20.51
CA HIS A 17 5.65 0.47 -19.55
C HIS A 17 6.77 0.19 -18.55
N SER A 18 6.44 -0.01 -17.28
CA SER A 18 7.44 -0.44 -16.30
C SER A 18 6.84 -1.39 -15.28
N GLU A 19 7.63 -2.40 -14.92
CA GLU A 19 7.30 -3.37 -13.88
C GLU A 19 8.42 -3.43 -12.86
N MET A 20 8.04 -3.51 -11.58
CA MET A 20 8.98 -3.72 -10.48
C MET A 20 8.55 -4.95 -9.68
N THR A 21 9.49 -5.80 -9.31
CA THR A 21 9.24 -7.03 -8.54
C THR A 21 9.64 -6.89 -7.08
N PHE A 22 8.90 -7.58 -6.21
CA PHE A 22 9.23 -7.79 -4.80
C PHE A 22 8.71 -9.16 -4.36
N GLY A 23 9.62 -10.04 -3.93
CA GLY A 23 9.30 -11.44 -3.67
C GLY A 23 8.69 -12.09 -4.91
N ASP A 24 7.53 -12.73 -4.74
CA ASP A 24 6.78 -13.40 -5.82
C ASP A 24 5.73 -12.49 -6.48
N SER A 25 5.76 -11.19 -6.18
CA SER A 25 4.81 -10.20 -6.69
C SER A 25 5.49 -9.14 -7.55
N PHE A 26 4.69 -8.43 -8.35
CA PHE A 26 5.14 -7.25 -9.08
C PHE A 26 4.08 -6.16 -9.08
N VAL A 27 4.54 -4.93 -9.26
CA VAL A 27 3.69 -3.74 -9.44
C VAL A 27 4.06 -3.08 -10.77
N MET A 28 3.04 -2.59 -11.47
CA MET A 28 3.20 -1.81 -12.69
C MET A 28 3.13 -0.32 -12.32
N ILE A 29 4.11 0.45 -12.77
CA ILE A 29 4.17 1.90 -12.55
C ILE A 29 4.12 2.60 -13.90
N GLY A 30 3.32 3.66 -13.97
CA GLY A 30 2.97 4.34 -15.20
C GLY A 30 2.96 5.84 -15.09
N ASN A 31 3.10 6.50 -16.25
CA ASN A 31 2.93 7.94 -16.37
C ASN A 31 1.45 8.31 -16.55
N GLU A 32 1.14 9.60 -16.47
CA GLU A 32 -0.17 10.13 -16.88
C GLU A 32 -0.33 10.06 -18.41
N TRP A 33 -0.83 8.95 -18.95
CA TRP A 33 -0.88 8.71 -20.41
C TRP A 33 -2.23 9.06 -21.07
N SER A 34 -3.24 9.47 -20.31
CA SER A 34 -4.50 10.00 -20.86
C SER A 34 -5.14 11.01 -19.89
N GLU A 35 -6.21 11.69 -20.32
CA GLU A 35 -6.96 12.62 -19.46
C GLU A 35 -7.47 12.00 -18.15
N ASP A 36 -7.77 10.69 -18.18
CA ASP A 36 -8.30 9.93 -17.04
C ASP A 36 -7.19 9.32 -16.16
N HIS A 37 -5.95 9.20 -16.65
CA HIS A 37 -4.84 8.63 -15.91
C HIS A 37 -4.02 9.74 -15.26
N ARG A 38 -4.37 10.07 -14.02
CA ARG A 38 -3.76 11.19 -13.28
C ARG A 38 -3.24 10.74 -11.92
N SER A 39 -2.10 11.27 -11.50
CA SER A 39 -1.58 11.08 -10.16
C SER A 39 -2.38 11.93 -9.16
N PRO A 40 -2.60 11.44 -7.92
CA PRO A 40 -3.28 12.20 -6.88
C PRO A 40 -2.67 13.58 -6.64
N LYS A 41 -1.34 13.72 -6.75
CA LYS A 41 -0.62 14.99 -6.65
C LYS A 41 -1.15 16.04 -7.64
N ASN A 42 -1.48 15.63 -8.86
CA ASN A 42 -2.04 16.50 -9.88
C ASN A 42 -3.56 16.70 -9.78
N LEU A 43 -4.23 15.98 -8.87
CA LEU A 43 -5.67 16.08 -8.59
C LEU A 43 -5.98 16.66 -7.20
N GLY A 44 -5.06 17.46 -6.64
CA GLY A 44 -5.25 18.08 -5.33
C GLY A 44 -5.20 17.07 -4.17
N ALA A 45 -4.32 16.09 -4.27
CA ALA A 45 -4.06 15.02 -3.30
C ALA A 45 -5.21 14.03 -3.05
N LYS A 46 -6.25 14.05 -3.88
CA LYS A 46 -7.39 13.13 -3.80
C LYS A 46 -7.03 11.77 -4.38
N ASN A 47 -7.35 10.71 -3.65
CA ASN A 47 -7.17 9.33 -4.07
C ASN A 47 -8.55 8.71 -4.31
N THR A 48 -8.78 8.19 -5.51
CA THR A 48 -9.96 7.35 -5.83
C THR A 48 -9.68 5.86 -5.66
N GLN A 49 -8.40 5.51 -5.56
CA GLN A 49 -7.86 4.18 -5.30
C GLN A 49 -6.65 4.30 -4.38
N THR A 50 -6.34 3.23 -3.66
CA THR A 50 -5.16 3.12 -2.78
C THR A 50 -4.51 1.77 -2.96
N VAL A 51 -3.21 1.68 -2.71
CA VAL A 51 -2.50 0.40 -2.73
C VAL A 51 -2.49 -0.18 -1.32
N HIS A 52 -2.78 -1.48 -1.21
CA HIS A 52 -2.61 -2.23 0.03
C HIS A 52 -1.60 -3.35 -0.21
N VAL A 53 -0.57 -3.42 0.63
CA VAL A 53 0.49 -4.41 0.58
C VAL A 53 0.46 -5.22 1.86
N GLN A 54 0.08 -6.49 1.75
CA GLN A 54 0.19 -7.45 2.83
C GLN A 54 1.61 -8.03 2.82
N LEU A 55 2.38 -7.76 3.86
CA LEU A 55 3.70 -8.34 4.09
C LEU A 55 3.55 -9.76 4.62
N ALA A 56 4.61 -10.56 4.44
CA ALA A 56 4.65 -11.93 4.94
C ALA A 56 4.59 -11.98 6.48
N GLU A 57 4.08 -13.09 7.02
CA GLU A 57 4.09 -13.33 8.46
C GLU A 57 5.52 -13.25 9.02
N GLY A 58 5.67 -12.53 10.14
CA GLY A 58 6.96 -12.34 10.81
C GLY A 58 7.81 -11.19 10.27
N GLU A 59 7.39 -10.49 9.21
CA GLU A 59 8.05 -9.25 8.76
C GLU A 59 7.94 -8.13 9.79
N ASP A 60 9.04 -7.37 9.96
CA ASP A 60 9.12 -6.24 10.87
C ASP A 60 8.58 -4.98 10.19
N ILE A 61 7.29 -4.71 10.41
CA ILE A 61 6.61 -3.55 9.82
C ILE A 61 7.08 -2.22 10.40
N ASP A 62 7.55 -2.18 11.65
CA ASP A 62 8.08 -0.96 12.26
C ASP A 62 9.41 -0.58 11.60
N ALA A 63 10.31 -1.56 11.43
CA ALA A 63 11.53 -1.36 10.67
C ALA A 63 11.26 -1.02 9.20
N HIS A 64 10.20 -1.58 8.60
CA HIS A 64 9.77 -1.22 7.25
C HIS A 64 9.30 0.24 7.16
N CYS A 65 8.50 0.70 8.11
CA CYS A 65 8.04 2.09 8.20
C CYS A 65 9.20 3.06 8.35
N GLU A 66 10.17 2.77 9.22
CA GLU A 66 11.35 3.64 9.41
C GLU A 66 12.23 3.70 8.17
N ARG A 67 12.38 2.59 7.42
CA ARG A 67 13.05 2.63 6.11
C ARG A 67 12.30 3.51 5.11
N ALA A 68 10.98 3.43 5.06
CA ALA A 68 10.16 4.27 4.18
C ALA A 68 10.31 5.75 4.55
N ARG A 69 10.26 6.09 5.85
CA ARG A 69 10.46 7.44 6.36
C ARG A 69 11.85 7.97 6.00
N ALA A 70 12.89 7.18 6.21
CA ALA A 70 14.27 7.55 5.86
C ALA A 70 14.47 7.74 4.34
N ALA A 71 13.70 7.04 3.52
CA ALA A 71 13.68 7.22 2.07
C ALA A 71 12.85 8.43 1.59
N GLY A 72 12.21 9.17 2.51
CA GLY A 72 11.46 10.40 2.21
C GLY A 72 9.96 10.21 2.00
N ALA A 73 9.39 9.03 2.31
CA ALA A 73 7.94 8.85 2.30
C ALA A 73 7.27 9.69 3.41
N GLU A 74 6.14 10.32 3.09
CA GLU A 74 5.31 10.99 4.10
C GLU A 74 4.49 9.92 4.85
N ILE A 75 4.76 9.71 6.14
CA ILE A 75 3.99 8.79 6.98
C ILE A 75 2.68 9.48 7.39
N LEU A 76 1.55 9.00 6.84
CA LEU A 76 0.21 9.52 7.09
C LEU A 76 -0.41 8.93 8.36
N GLN A 77 -0.04 7.70 8.70
CA GLN A 77 -0.46 7.01 9.91
C GLN A 77 0.71 6.15 10.39
N GLU A 78 1.12 6.38 11.63
CA GLU A 78 2.16 5.61 12.30
C GLU A 78 1.75 4.15 12.50
N CYS A 79 2.74 3.28 12.76
CA CYS A 79 2.52 1.86 12.99
C CYS A 79 1.59 1.62 14.19
N ASP A 80 0.44 1.02 13.94
CA ASP A 80 -0.53 0.67 14.98
C ASP A 80 -1.22 -0.67 14.69
N THR A 81 -1.51 -1.40 15.76
CA THR A 81 -2.21 -2.69 15.68
C THR A 81 -3.71 -2.45 15.66
N GLN A 82 -4.32 -2.81 14.54
CA GLN A 82 -5.73 -2.61 14.28
C GLN A 82 -6.57 -3.64 15.01
N PHE A 83 -7.84 -3.31 15.27
CA PHE A 83 -8.74 -4.21 16.01
C PHE A 83 -8.88 -5.59 15.34
N TYR A 84 -8.68 -5.66 14.02
CA TYR A 84 -8.73 -6.88 13.23
C TYR A 84 -7.45 -7.72 13.24
N GLY A 85 -6.40 -7.31 13.96
CA GLY A 85 -5.22 -8.13 14.23
C GLY A 85 -4.01 -7.87 13.34
N ASP A 86 -4.14 -7.01 12.33
CA ASP A 86 -3.00 -6.54 11.56
C ASP A 86 -2.32 -5.36 12.25
N ARG A 87 -0.99 -5.36 12.23
CA ARG A 87 -0.20 -4.15 12.44
C ARG A 87 -0.03 -3.44 11.12
N THR A 88 -0.34 -2.15 11.07
CA THR A 88 -0.38 -1.39 9.81
C THR A 88 0.28 -0.03 9.95
N TYR A 89 0.82 0.51 8.86
CA TYR A 89 1.10 1.94 8.71
C TYR A 89 0.65 2.42 7.33
N ARG A 90 0.50 3.74 7.18
CA ARG A 90 0.15 4.36 5.90
C ARG A 90 1.16 5.40 5.50
N ALA A 91 1.51 5.41 4.22
CA ALA A 91 2.43 6.39 3.65
C ALA A 91 1.87 6.96 2.34
N ARG A 92 2.33 8.17 2.01
CA ARG A 92 2.14 8.79 0.70
C ARG A 92 3.42 8.69 -0.11
N ASP A 93 3.29 8.28 -1.36
CA ASP A 93 4.41 8.26 -2.31
C ASP A 93 4.65 9.64 -2.98
N PRO A 94 5.74 9.82 -3.75
CA PRO A 94 6.07 11.10 -4.39
C PRO A 94 5.04 11.63 -5.40
N GLU A 95 4.14 10.78 -5.90
CA GLU A 95 3.05 11.12 -6.82
C GLU A 95 1.68 11.22 -6.11
N GLY A 96 1.70 11.11 -4.79
CA GLY A 96 0.56 11.39 -3.93
C GLY A 96 -0.35 10.20 -3.66
N HIS A 97 0.01 9.00 -4.14
CA HIS A 97 -0.76 7.79 -3.88
C HIS A 97 -0.64 7.37 -2.42
N ILE A 98 -1.76 6.90 -1.86
CA ILE A 98 -1.79 6.37 -0.50
C ILE A 98 -1.54 4.86 -0.55
N TRP A 99 -0.54 4.44 0.21
CA TRP A 99 -0.15 3.06 0.42
C TRP A 99 -0.44 2.66 1.87
N THR A 100 -1.11 1.52 2.05
CA THR A 100 -1.22 0.85 3.36
C THR A 100 -0.34 -0.39 3.32
N PHE A 101 0.56 -0.52 4.29
CA PHE A 101 1.32 -1.73 4.51
C PHE A 101 0.78 -2.41 5.77
N ALA A 102 0.64 -3.73 5.73
CA ALA A 102 0.09 -4.51 6.82
C ALA A 102 0.88 -5.79 7.02
N VAL A 103 0.98 -6.25 8.27
CA VAL A 103 1.41 -7.59 8.61
C VAL A 103 0.46 -8.13 9.68
N THR A 104 -0.01 -9.36 9.51
CA THR A 104 -0.87 -9.98 10.51
C THR A 104 -0.02 -10.40 11.70
N VAL A 105 -0.29 -9.78 12.86
CA VAL A 105 0.42 -10.08 14.13
C VAL A 105 -0.43 -10.91 15.08
N GLU A 106 -1.75 -10.90 14.87
CA GLU A 106 -2.70 -11.69 15.63
C GLU A 106 -3.83 -12.15 14.70
N MET A 107 -3.96 -13.45 14.48
CA MET A 107 -5.10 -14.00 13.74
C MET A 107 -6.36 -13.87 14.62
N LYS A 108 -7.39 -13.20 14.10
CA LYS A 108 -8.66 -13.01 14.79
C LYS A 108 -9.82 -13.56 13.99
N THR A 109 -10.83 -14.01 14.72
CA THR A 109 -12.11 -14.47 14.21
C THR A 109 -13.08 -13.32 13.98
N ALA A 110 -14.12 -13.57 13.18
CA ALA A 110 -15.22 -12.62 12.98
C ALA A 110 -15.87 -12.17 14.30
N GLU A 111 -16.05 -13.08 15.26
CA GLU A 111 -16.60 -12.75 16.58
C GLU A 111 -15.68 -11.81 17.37
N GLU A 112 -14.37 -12.02 17.31
CA GLU A 112 -13.39 -11.14 17.97
C GLU A 112 -13.34 -9.76 17.33
N TRP A 113 -13.46 -9.68 16.00
CA TRP A 113 -13.60 -8.40 15.29
C TRP A 113 -14.86 -7.65 15.70
N ASP A 114 -16.00 -8.33 15.70
CA ASP A 114 -17.30 -7.75 16.06
C ASP A 114 -17.30 -7.26 17.51
N ALA A 115 -16.76 -8.06 18.44
CA ALA A 115 -16.60 -7.69 19.83
C ALA A 115 -15.67 -6.48 20.02
N ALA A 116 -14.52 -6.46 19.33
CA ALA A 116 -13.55 -5.37 19.42
C ALA A 116 -14.07 -4.04 18.83
N SER A 117 -15.02 -4.11 17.88
CA SER A 117 -15.68 -2.92 17.32
C SER A 117 -16.68 -2.24 18.27
N GLY A 118 -16.97 -2.84 19.44
CA GLY A 118 -17.98 -2.34 20.36
C GLY A 118 -19.42 -2.44 19.81
N GLY A 119 -19.65 -3.36 18.87
CA GLY A 119 -20.93 -3.52 18.17
C GLY A 119 -21.21 -2.48 17.08
N ALA A 120 -20.24 -1.62 16.76
CA ALA A 120 -20.36 -0.67 15.65
C ALA A 120 -20.21 -1.33 14.28
N MET A 121 -19.59 -2.51 14.23
CA MET A 121 -19.35 -3.27 13.01
C MET A 121 -19.88 -4.70 13.16
N ARG A 122 -20.28 -5.28 12.03
CA ARG A 122 -20.67 -6.69 11.93
C ARG A 122 -19.95 -7.30 10.75
N THR A 123 -19.28 -8.41 10.99
CA THR A 123 -18.55 -9.15 9.98
C THR A 123 -19.52 -10.03 9.19
N VAL A 124 -19.41 -9.98 7.86
CA VAL A 124 -20.10 -10.90 6.94
C VAL A 124 -19.04 -11.59 6.11
N THR A 125 -18.78 -12.87 6.40
CA THR A 125 -17.87 -13.70 5.60
C THR A 125 -18.66 -14.38 4.48
N SER A 126 -18.23 -14.23 3.22
CA SER A 126 -18.65 -15.15 2.17
C SER A 126 -17.98 -16.50 2.39
N LEU A 127 -18.77 -17.58 2.39
CA LEU A 127 -18.25 -18.96 2.29
C LEU A 127 -17.52 -19.16 0.95
#